data_AF-A0A6G3PLE5-F1
#
_entry.id   AF-A0A6G3PLE5-F1
#
_cell.length_a   1.000
_cell.length_b   1.000
_cell.length_c   1.000
_cell.angle_alpha   90.00
_cell.angle_beta   90.00
_cell.angle_gamma   90.00
#
_symmetry.space_group_name_H-M   'P 1'
#
loop_
_entity.id
_entity.type
_entity.pdbx_description
1 polymer ?
#
loop_
_entity_poly.entity_id
_entity_poly.type
_entity_poly.pdbx_seq_one_letter_code
_entity_poly.pdbx_strand_id
1 'polypeptide(L)'
;GLALPEAAVAEDCAEAGGMLARRASRVALLVMGDGSACRTLKAPGYLDERAADFDARATEALASADLDALAALDVALAHELKVAGRAPWQLLAGAARDAGLAGRLLYENAPYGVGYTVAAWS
;
A
#
# COMPACT_ATOMS: atom_id res chain seq x y z
N GLY A 1 -14.78 -6.71 -6.96
CA GLY A 1 -13.72 -5.77 -6.56
C GLY A 1 -12.95 -5.32 -7.78
N LEU A 2 -12.14 -4.27 -7.66
CA LEU A 2 -11.17 -3.88 -8.68
C LEU A 2 -9.84 -4.59 -8.39
N ALA A 3 -9.24 -5.20 -9.40
CA ALA A 3 -7.89 -5.76 -9.32
C ALA A 3 -6.94 -4.86 -10.11
N LEU A 4 -5.78 -4.56 -9.55
CA LEU A 4 -4.73 -3.80 -10.22
C LEU A 4 -3.61 -4.75 -10.65
N PRO A 5 -3.12 -4.65 -11.90
CA PRO A 5 -1.90 -5.33 -12.30
C PRO A 5 -0.75 -4.92 -11.39
N GLU A 6 0.12 -5.87 -11.05
CA GLU A 6 1.33 -5.56 -10.29
C GLU A 6 2.18 -4.51 -11.01
N ALA A 7 2.30 -4.59 -12.33
CA ALA A 7 3.05 -3.62 -13.14
C ALA A 7 2.33 -2.28 -13.40
N ALA A 8 1.17 -2.02 -12.77
CA ALA A 8 0.46 -0.75 -12.96
C ALA A 8 1.36 0.43 -12.54
N VAL A 9 1.34 1.49 -13.36
CA VAL A 9 2.05 2.73 -13.03
C VAL A 9 1.33 3.47 -11.90
N ALA A 10 2.07 4.26 -11.14
CA ALA A 10 1.57 4.91 -9.92
C ALA A 10 0.41 5.87 -10.23
N GLU A 11 0.55 6.63 -11.33
CA GLU A 11 -0.43 7.61 -11.79
C GLU A 11 -1.77 6.96 -12.15
N ASP A 12 -1.74 5.84 -12.88
CA ASP A 12 -2.94 5.09 -13.26
C ASP A 12 -3.66 4.53 -12.03
N CYS A 13 -2.90 4.03 -11.04
CA CYS A 13 -3.46 3.58 -9.77
C CYS A 13 -4.19 4.73 -9.06
N ALA A 14 -3.54 5.89 -8.94
CA ALA A 14 -4.10 7.06 -8.29
C ALA A 14 -5.34 7.61 -9.03
N GLU A 15 -5.32 7.65 -10.36
CA GLU A 15 -6.46 8.06 -11.17
C GLU A 15 -7.65 7.13 -10.95
N ALA A 16 -7.42 5.81 -10.96
CA ALA A 16 -8.45 4.81 -10.66
C ALA A 16 -9.06 5.02 -9.27
N GLY A 17 -8.24 5.37 -8.27
CA GLY A 17 -8.69 5.72 -6.93
C GLY A 17 -9.61 6.94 -6.90
N GLY A 18 -9.19 8.02 -7.55
CA GLY A 18 -10.00 9.23 -7.66
C GLY A 18 -11.33 8.98 -8.37
N MET A 19 -11.34 8.14 -9.42
CA MET A 19 -12.58 7.73 -10.08
C MET A 19 -13.50 6.94 -9.15
N LEU A 20 -12.96 6.04 -8.32
CA LEU A 20 -13.75 5.27 -7.35
C LEU A 20 -14.37 6.16 -6.27
N ALA A 21 -13.61 7.11 -5.73
CA ALA A 21 -14.09 8.03 -4.69
C ALA A 21 -15.27 8.88 -5.17
N ARG A 22 -15.33 9.22 -6.47
CA ARG A 22 -16.40 10.02 -7.08
C ARG A 22 -17.64 9.23 -7.52
N ARG A 23 -17.67 7.90 -7.32
CA ARG A 23 -18.80 7.06 -7.78
C ARG A 23 -20.12 7.32 -7.05
N ALA A 24 -20.08 7.84 -5.83
CA ALA A 24 -21.25 8.14 -5.02
C ALA A 24 -20.93 9.26 -4.01
N SER A 25 -21.96 9.82 -3.38
CA SER A 25 -21.80 10.85 -2.33
C SER A 25 -21.06 10.35 -1.09
N ARG A 26 -21.10 9.04 -0.82
CA ARG A 26 -20.37 8.39 0.27
C ARG A 26 -19.80 7.06 -0.22
N VAL A 27 -18.48 6.94 -0.17
CA VAL A 27 -17.75 5.73 -0.57
C VAL A 27 -16.88 5.28 0.60
N ALA A 28 -16.89 3.99 0.89
CA ALA A 28 -15.92 3.33 1.76
C ALA A 28 -15.09 2.36 0.91
N LEU A 29 -13.78 2.33 1.14
CA LEU A 29 -12.86 1.44 0.44
C LEU A 29 -12.27 0.42 1.41
N LEU A 30 -12.23 -0.84 0.97
CA LEU A 30 -11.37 -1.86 1.54
C LEU A 30 -10.26 -2.14 0.52
N VAL A 31 -9.04 -1.76 0.88
CA VAL A 31 -7.85 -1.89 0.04
C VAL A 31 -7.00 -3.00 0.63
N MET A 32 -6.67 -4.01 -0.17
CA MET A 32 -5.96 -5.20 0.28
C MET A 32 -4.65 -5.36 -0.46
N GLY A 33 -3.61 -5.73 0.28
CA GLY A 33 -2.34 -6.17 -0.26
C GLY A 33 -1.28 -6.24 0.84
N ASP A 34 -0.32 -7.12 0.65
CA ASP A 34 0.75 -7.36 1.60
C ASP A 34 1.94 -6.42 1.35
N GLY A 35 2.75 -6.23 2.40
CA GLY A 35 4.10 -5.69 2.31
C GLY A 35 5.05 -6.65 1.57
N SER A 36 6.35 -6.41 1.72
CA SER A 36 7.38 -7.21 1.07
C SER A 36 7.29 -8.67 1.49
N ALA A 37 7.52 -9.58 0.55
CA ALA A 37 7.62 -11.01 0.83
C ALA A 37 9.07 -11.48 1.03
N CYS A 38 9.96 -10.55 1.40
CA CYS A 38 11.42 -10.73 1.39
C CYS A 38 12.08 -10.44 2.74
N ARG A 39 11.34 -10.50 3.87
CA ARG A 39 11.84 -10.01 5.19
C ARG A 39 12.78 -10.98 5.92
N THR A 40 12.85 -12.24 5.49
CA THR A 40 13.67 -13.27 6.17
C THR A 40 14.22 -14.28 5.18
N LEU A 41 15.23 -15.07 5.60
CA LEU A 41 15.79 -16.16 4.80
C LEU A 41 14.76 -17.24 4.42
N LYS A 42 13.67 -17.36 5.21
CA LYS A 42 12.58 -18.32 4.97
C LYS A 42 11.37 -17.68 4.28
N ALA A 43 11.45 -16.40 3.94
CA ALA A 43 10.36 -15.69 3.28
C ALA A 43 10.15 -16.23 1.85
N PRO A 44 8.94 -16.12 1.27
CA PRO A 44 8.65 -16.59 -0.10
C PRO A 44 9.55 -15.97 -1.18
N GLY A 45 10.03 -14.75 -0.96
CA GLY A 45 10.96 -14.02 -1.83
C GLY A 45 12.44 -14.17 -1.48
N TYR A 46 12.78 -14.93 -0.42
CA TYR A 46 14.09 -14.93 0.23
C TYR A 46 14.46 -13.55 0.83
N LEU A 47 15.50 -13.50 1.66
CA LEU A 47 15.90 -12.25 2.31
C LEU A 47 16.42 -11.25 1.27
N ASP A 48 15.83 -10.05 1.27
CA ASP A 48 16.41 -8.84 0.69
C ASP A 48 16.52 -7.79 1.81
N GLU A 49 17.71 -7.24 2.04
CA GLU A 49 17.96 -6.31 3.15
C GLU A 49 17.13 -5.02 3.03
N ARG A 50 16.74 -4.65 1.81
CA ARG A 50 15.90 -3.46 1.52
C ARG A 50 14.45 -3.63 1.93
N ALA A 51 14.01 -4.88 2.16
CA ALA A 51 12.63 -5.22 2.50
C ALA A 51 12.15 -4.55 3.80
N ALA A 52 13.05 -4.44 4.78
CA ALA A 52 12.74 -3.85 6.08
C ALA A 52 12.33 -2.39 5.98
N ASP A 53 13.15 -1.62 5.29
CA ASP A 53 12.98 -0.17 5.19
C ASP A 53 11.81 0.19 4.27
N PHE A 54 11.59 -0.61 3.21
CA PHE A 54 10.42 -0.44 2.35
C PHE A 54 9.12 -0.63 3.15
N ASP A 55 9.01 -1.73 3.92
CA ASP A 55 7.81 -2.02 4.71
C ASP A 55 7.59 -0.99 5.81
N ALA A 56 8.65 -0.57 6.51
CA ALA A 56 8.54 0.46 7.54
C ALA A 56 7.99 1.76 6.96
N ARG A 57 8.49 2.20 5.80
CA ARG A 57 8.02 3.41 5.11
C ARG A 57 6.56 3.27 4.66
N ALA A 58 6.19 2.11 4.09
CA ALA A 58 4.82 1.87 3.67
C ALA A 58 3.86 1.83 4.87
N THR A 59 4.24 1.18 5.97
CA THR A 59 3.46 1.13 7.20
C THR A 59 3.27 2.50 7.80
N GLU A 60 4.33 3.32 7.90
CA GLU A 60 4.24 4.68 8.42
C GLU A 60 3.28 5.55 7.58
N ALA A 61 3.37 5.45 6.25
CA ALA A 61 2.49 6.17 5.35
C ALA A 61 1.02 5.72 5.48
N LEU A 62 0.77 4.41 5.59
CA LEU A 62 -0.57 3.86 5.85
C LEU A 62 -1.09 4.25 7.24
N ALA A 63 -0.23 4.29 8.25
CA ALA A 63 -0.57 4.62 9.63
C ALA A 63 -0.98 6.09 9.80
N SER A 64 -0.36 6.99 9.04
CA SER A 64 -0.57 8.44 9.10
C SER A 64 -1.51 8.99 8.02
N ALA A 65 -1.92 8.15 7.06
CA ALA A 65 -2.61 8.57 5.83
C ALA A 65 -1.78 9.57 4.99
N ASP A 66 -0.46 9.39 4.94
CA ASP A 66 0.46 10.18 4.11
C ASP A 66 0.30 9.79 2.63
N LEU A 67 -0.52 10.55 1.92
CA LEU A 67 -0.85 10.30 0.52
C LEU A 67 0.36 10.48 -0.40
N ASP A 68 1.26 11.41 -0.07
CA ASP A 68 2.44 11.70 -0.89
C ASP A 68 3.47 10.57 -0.76
N ALA A 69 3.70 10.07 0.46
CA ALA A 69 4.57 8.93 0.69
C ALA A 69 4.04 7.66 0.02
N LEU A 70 2.73 7.42 0.03
CA LEU A 70 2.11 6.30 -0.68
C LEU A 70 2.22 6.46 -2.20
N ALA A 71 2.00 7.65 -2.73
CA ALA A 71 2.18 7.94 -4.15
C ALA A 71 3.63 7.69 -4.59
N ALA A 72 4.60 8.03 -3.75
CA ALA A 72 6.04 7.90 -4.01
C ALA A 72 6.63 6.49 -3.77
N LEU A 73 5.81 5.48 -3.49
CA LEU A 73 6.29 4.09 -3.39
C LEU A 73 6.91 3.65 -4.73
N ASP A 74 8.17 3.22 -4.68
CA ASP A 74 8.94 2.85 -5.86
C ASP A 74 8.38 1.57 -6.49
N VAL A 75 7.98 1.68 -7.76
CA VAL A 75 7.36 0.60 -8.52
C VAL A 75 8.31 -0.57 -8.75
N ALA A 76 9.57 -0.28 -9.10
CA ALA A 76 10.56 -1.30 -9.45
C ALA A 76 11.02 -2.05 -8.20
N LEU A 77 11.35 -1.33 -7.13
CA LEU A 77 11.73 -1.91 -5.85
C LEU A 77 10.58 -2.71 -5.24
N ALA A 78 9.34 -2.21 -5.30
CA ALA A 78 8.17 -2.96 -4.84
C ALA A 78 8.01 -4.30 -5.58
N HIS A 79 8.24 -4.33 -6.89
CA HIS A 79 8.22 -5.55 -7.69
C HIS A 79 9.37 -6.52 -7.30
N GLU A 80 10.60 -6.02 -7.14
CA GLU A 80 11.73 -6.82 -6.66
C GLU A 80 11.47 -7.46 -5.29
N LEU A 81 10.82 -6.69 -4.39
CA LEU A 81 10.48 -7.10 -3.04
C LEU A 81 9.14 -7.87 -2.93
N LYS A 82 8.46 -8.10 -4.07
CA LYS A 82 7.16 -8.79 -4.16
C LYS A 82 6.06 -8.15 -3.28
N VAL A 83 6.02 -6.82 -3.24
CA VAL A 83 5.04 -6.04 -2.46
C VAL A 83 3.71 -5.98 -3.22
N ALA A 84 2.78 -6.87 -2.89
CA ALA A 84 1.47 -6.91 -3.53
C ALA A 84 0.61 -5.66 -3.25
N GLY A 85 0.84 -4.99 -2.11
CA GLY A 85 0.07 -3.82 -1.69
C GLY A 85 0.39 -2.52 -2.41
N ARG A 86 1.54 -2.40 -3.08
CA ARG A 86 2.01 -1.10 -3.60
C ARG A 86 1.00 -0.43 -4.54
N ALA A 87 0.50 -1.13 -5.57
CA ALA A 87 -0.47 -0.56 -6.50
C ALA A 87 -1.83 -0.24 -5.83
N PRO A 88 -2.44 -1.15 -5.04
CA PRO A 88 -3.63 -0.82 -4.23
C PRO A 88 -3.45 0.39 -3.29
N TRP A 89 -2.29 0.56 -2.67
CA TRP A 89 -2.04 1.69 -1.77
C TRP A 89 -1.88 3.02 -2.51
N GLN A 90 -1.30 3.02 -3.72
CA GLN A 90 -1.28 4.20 -4.60
C GLN A 90 -2.68 4.57 -5.10
N LEU A 91 -3.54 3.57 -5.32
CA LEU A 91 -4.96 3.81 -5.56
C LEU A 91 -5.66 4.41 -4.33
N LEU A 92 -5.39 3.89 -3.14
CA LEU A 92 -5.93 4.45 -1.90
C LEU A 92 -5.52 5.93 -1.73
N ALA A 93 -4.27 6.26 -2.04
CA ALA A 93 -3.78 7.64 -2.02
C ALA A 93 -4.57 8.55 -2.96
N GLY A 94 -4.81 8.10 -4.21
CA GLY A 94 -5.62 8.83 -5.17
C GLY A 94 -7.09 8.99 -4.77
N ALA A 95 -7.66 7.99 -4.10
CA ALA A 95 -9.04 8.02 -3.62
C ALA A 95 -9.25 8.96 -2.43
N ALA A 96 -8.24 9.10 -1.57
CA ALA A 96 -8.33 9.92 -0.36
C ALA A 96 -7.89 11.38 -0.56
N ARG A 97 -7.49 11.77 -1.78
CA ARG A 97 -7.20 13.18 -2.11
C ARG A 97 -8.40 14.04 -1.70
N ASP A 98 -8.12 15.13 -0.98
CA ASP A 98 -9.09 16.09 -0.46
C ASP A 98 -10.13 15.54 0.55
N ALA A 99 -10.02 14.27 0.96
CA ALA A 99 -10.96 13.66 1.90
C ALA A 99 -10.68 14.05 3.37
N GLY A 100 -9.47 14.55 3.67
CA GLY A 100 -9.10 15.02 5.01
C GLY A 100 -9.11 13.94 6.10
N LEU A 101 -8.87 12.67 5.71
CA LEU A 101 -8.92 11.53 6.61
C LEU A 101 -7.67 11.46 7.49
N ALA A 102 -7.83 11.06 8.75
CA ALA A 102 -6.72 10.73 9.63
C ALA A 102 -6.44 9.22 9.61
N GLY A 103 -5.18 8.83 9.53
CA GLY A 103 -4.75 7.44 9.64
C GLY A 103 -4.64 6.95 11.08
N ARG A 104 -4.82 5.65 11.26
CA ARG A 104 -4.51 4.94 12.50
C ARG A 104 -4.02 3.53 12.21
N LEU A 105 -2.82 3.20 12.67
CA LEU A 105 -2.31 1.83 12.66
C LEU A 105 -3.07 0.95 13.66
N LEU A 106 -3.50 -0.21 13.20
CA LEU A 106 -4.20 -1.22 14.00
C LEU A 106 -3.33 -2.46 14.22
N TYR A 107 -2.46 -2.78 13.26
CA TYR A 107 -1.57 -3.94 13.32
C TYR A 107 -0.38 -3.76 12.38
N GLU A 108 0.79 -4.24 12.80
CA GLU A 108 1.97 -4.45 11.98
C GLU A 108 2.73 -5.68 12.48
N ASN A 109 3.07 -6.61 11.59
CA ASN A 109 4.03 -7.68 11.86
C ASN A 109 4.52 -8.35 10.57
N ALA A 110 5.54 -9.21 10.65
CA ALA A 110 6.00 -10.05 9.55
C ALA A 110 6.32 -11.51 9.94
N PRO A 111 5.39 -12.26 10.57
CA PRO A 111 5.66 -13.57 11.16
C PRO A 111 6.10 -14.63 10.15
N TYR A 112 5.74 -14.47 8.87
CA TYR A 112 6.10 -15.41 7.79
C TYR A 112 7.16 -14.84 6.85
N GLY A 113 7.85 -13.77 7.25
CA GLY A 113 8.73 -13.02 6.37
C GLY A 113 8.00 -12.20 5.31
N VAL A 114 6.69 -12.02 5.48
CA VAL A 114 5.83 -11.15 4.66
C VAL A 114 5.31 -10.02 5.53
N GLY A 115 5.42 -8.77 5.09
CA GLY A 115 4.88 -7.62 5.82
C GLY A 115 3.35 -7.61 5.83
N TYR A 116 2.74 -7.52 7.02
CA TYR A 116 1.30 -7.37 7.20
C TYR A 116 0.99 -6.11 7.99
N THR A 117 0.24 -5.21 7.37
CA THR A 117 -0.16 -3.93 7.96
C THR A 117 -1.66 -3.75 7.87
N VAL A 118 -2.29 -3.35 8.97
CA VAL A 118 -3.70 -2.98 9.01
C VAL A 118 -3.80 -1.55 9.53
N ALA A 119 -4.41 -0.67 8.74
CA ALA A 119 -4.69 0.70 9.12
C ALA A 119 -6.17 1.05 8.85
N ALA A 120 -6.70 2.00 9.61
CA ALA A 120 -8.03 2.55 9.38
C ALA A 120 -7.94 4.05 9.18
N TRP A 121 -8.65 4.58 8.18
CA TRP A 121 -8.71 6.00 7.86
C TRP A 121 -10.13 6.51 8.08
N SER A 122 -10.28 7.65 8.76
CA SER A 122 -11.59 8.25 9.10
C SER A 122 -11.51 9.75 9.28
#